data_AF-A0AB74C079-F1
#
_entry.id   AF-A0AB74C079-F1
#
_cell.length_a   1.000
_cell.length_b   1.000
_cell.length_c   1.000
_cell.angle_alpha   90.00
_cell.angle_beta   90.00
_cell.angle_gamma   90.00
#
_symmetry.space_group_name_H-M   'P 1'
#
loop_
_entity.id
_entity.type
_entity.pdbx_description
1 polymer ?
#
loop_
_entity_poly.entity_id
_entity_poly.type
_entity_poly.pdbx_seq_one_letter_code
_entity_poly.pdbx_strand_id
1 'polypeptide(L)'
;MSAILSADDLNDFISPGVACIKPVETLPKNESSNSQNPYEVTTEDKVQPENLPPAQISLTDCLACSGCVTSAEAVLISLQSHAEVLNTLDAYPELPLTQNHNGPYTGSSDALDGESRIFVASVSPQVRASLAATYGISEKEATYMIDQFLSGPHGLRAGGKHGSGFSWVVDTNVMRDAILVLTADEVSETLKEPSARAISKDTLPKRPVLSSACPGWICYAEKTHPFVLPHLSRLKSPQALTGTFLKTVLSKALGVPPSRVWHLAIMPCFDKKLEASREELTDVSWSPLDGGVPLTESNKPVRDVDCVITTRELLTLASSRGISLPTLPLKSLAPSYTPHFPDETLNAFLFRKQNGSEQSMEAGTSGGYLHHVLKTFQAKNPGSEIVTQRGRNADVVEYSLMSPGGEPLMKAARYYGFRNIQNLVRKLKPARVSRLPGARVPAASAGGNRRQPISRNSASAGSGTDYAYVEVMACPGGCTNGGGQIRIEDAREASTSTQSVTAVENPSKPTPHEQRAWLARVDEAYFSAESDAEGEMDGQAQPLTIPEREARVHEAFEYWSNLMNIPLSKLVYTTYREVESDVGKPKDAPIDTTRVVELAGKIGGGW
;
A
#
# COMPACT_ATOMS: atom_id res chain seq x y z
N MET A 1 -44.59 -15.79 -1.79
CA MET A 1 -44.89 -15.49 -3.21
C MET A 1 -43.83 -14.55 -3.73
N SER A 2 -43.20 -15.00 -4.82
CA SER A 2 -42.15 -14.39 -5.65
C SER A 2 -42.01 -12.86 -5.56
N ALA A 3 -40.88 -12.41 -5.01
CA ALA A 3 -40.36 -11.07 -5.26
C ALA A 3 -39.75 -11.05 -6.66
N ILE A 4 -40.40 -10.33 -7.57
CA ILE A 4 -39.92 -10.06 -8.92
C ILE A 4 -38.59 -9.29 -8.80
N LEU A 5 -37.50 -9.94 -9.22
CA LEU A 5 -36.20 -9.34 -9.42
C LEU A 5 -36.31 -8.24 -10.48
N SER A 6 -35.74 -7.08 -10.19
CA SER A 6 -35.66 -5.95 -11.12
C SER A 6 -34.68 -6.30 -12.25
N ALA A 7 -34.97 -5.89 -13.48
CA ALA A 7 -34.13 -6.15 -14.65
C ALA A 7 -32.70 -5.54 -14.53
N ASP A 8 -32.46 -4.66 -13.56
CA ASP A 8 -31.11 -4.15 -13.22
C ASP A 8 -30.21 -5.19 -12.49
N ASP A 9 -30.79 -6.28 -11.96
CA ASP A 9 -30.03 -7.39 -11.33
C ASP A 9 -29.56 -8.45 -12.35
N LEU A 10 -29.88 -8.27 -13.63
CA LEU A 10 -29.63 -9.22 -14.71
C LEU A 10 -28.89 -8.51 -15.86
N ASN A 11 -27.62 -8.19 -15.66
CA ASN A 11 -26.70 -7.91 -16.77
C ASN A 11 -25.30 -8.46 -16.43
N ASP A 12 -24.97 -9.58 -17.10
CA ASP A 12 -23.67 -10.14 -17.47
C ASP A 12 -22.41 -9.65 -16.74
N PHE A 13 -22.41 -9.79 -15.41
CA PHE A 13 -21.21 -10.24 -14.71
C PHE A 13 -21.08 -11.73 -14.99
N ILE A 14 -19.90 -12.16 -15.47
CA ILE A 14 -19.51 -13.57 -15.41
C ILE A 14 -19.89 -14.06 -14.01
N SER A 15 -20.82 -15.01 -13.97
CA SER A 15 -21.47 -15.45 -12.73
C SER A 15 -20.42 -15.65 -11.63
N PRO A 16 -20.62 -15.18 -10.40
CA PRO A 16 -19.62 -15.31 -9.35
C PRO A 16 -19.35 -16.78 -9.15
N GLY A 17 -18.13 -17.21 -9.51
CA GLY A 17 -17.61 -18.49 -9.07
C GLY A 17 -17.77 -18.54 -7.56
N VAL A 18 -18.56 -19.52 -7.10
CA VAL A 18 -18.81 -19.85 -5.70
C VAL A 18 -17.52 -20.43 -5.09
N ALA A 19 -16.41 -19.70 -5.17
CA ALA A 19 -15.06 -20.19 -4.90
C ALA A 19 -14.45 -19.59 -3.62
N CYS A 20 -15.27 -19.00 -2.74
CA CYS A 20 -14.82 -18.64 -1.40
C CYS A 20 -15.20 -19.68 -0.32
N ILE A 21 -15.90 -20.77 -0.66
CA ILE A 21 -16.20 -21.87 0.29
C ILE A 21 -16.38 -23.21 -0.48
N LYS A 22 -15.30 -23.85 -0.93
CA LYS A 22 -15.09 -25.32 -1.04
C LYS A 22 -13.78 -25.64 -1.81
N PRO A 23 -13.08 -26.75 -1.51
CA PRO A 23 -11.87 -27.15 -2.21
C PRO A 23 -12.19 -27.49 -3.67
N VAL A 24 -11.39 -26.96 -4.60
CA VAL A 24 -11.56 -27.18 -6.05
C VAL A 24 -11.29 -28.65 -6.40
N GLU A 25 -12.30 -29.35 -6.88
CA GLU A 25 -12.15 -30.60 -7.64
C GLU A 25 -11.47 -30.29 -8.98
N THR A 26 -10.47 -31.11 -9.32
CA THR A 26 -9.64 -30.97 -10.52
C THR A 26 -10.44 -31.23 -11.79
N LEU A 27 -10.44 -30.27 -12.73
CA LEU A 27 -10.92 -30.50 -14.10
C LEU A 27 -9.92 -31.41 -14.86
N PRO A 28 -10.38 -32.28 -15.78
CA PRO A 28 -9.52 -33.23 -16.48
C PRO A 28 -8.58 -32.54 -17.48
N LYS A 29 -7.38 -33.11 -17.67
CA LYS A 29 -6.41 -32.70 -18.70
C LYS A 29 -7.01 -32.88 -20.10
N ASN A 30 -6.98 -31.84 -20.93
CA ASN A 30 -7.22 -31.98 -22.36
C ASN A 30 -6.03 -32.66 -23.03
N GLU A 31 -6.31 -33.75 -23.74
CA GLU A 31 -5.37 -34.48 -24.58
C GLU A 31 -4.95 -33.64 -25.79
N SER A 32 -3.68 -33.79 -26.17
CA SER A 32 -3.07 -33.20 -27.35
C SER A 32 -3.64 -33.76 -28.66
N SER A 33 -4.31 -32.93 -29.46
CA SER A 33 -4.64 -33.29 -30.83
C SER A 33 -3.50 -32.91 -31.79
N ASN A 34 -2.87 -33.94 -32.35
CA ASN A 34 -2.01 -33.92 -33.53
C ASN A 34 -2.66 -33.20 -34.72
N SER A 35 -1.91 -32.32 -35.40
CA SER A 35 -1.91 -32.28 -36.87
C SER A 35 -0.63 -31.60 -37.39
N GLN A 36 0.18 -32.38 -38.10
CA GLN A 36 1.31 -31.96 -38.92
C GLN A 36 0.84 -31.08 -40.10
N ASN A 37 1.59 -30.03 -40.42
CA ASN A 37 1.78 -29.59 -41.81
C ASN A 37 3.10 -28.80 -41.92
N PRO A 38 4.15 -29.37 -42.56
CA PRO A 38 5.43 -28.72 -42.76
C PRO A 38 5.49 -28.17 -44.19
N TYR A 39 5.00 -26.96 -44.43
CA TYR A 39 5.44 -26.05 -45.50
C TYR A 39 4.52 -24.82 -45.53
N GLU A 40 4.95 -23.73 -44.90
CA GLU A 40 4.49 -22.41 -45.32
C GLU A 40 5.70 -21.47 -45.26
N VAL A 41 6.24 -21.17 -46.44
CA VAL A 41 7.29 -20.17 -46.65
C VAL A 41 6.57 -18.88 -46.98
N THR A 42 6.64 -17.89 -46.10
CA THR A 42 6.45 -16.49 -46.49
C THR A 42 7.55 -15.61 -45.92
N THR A 43 7.88 -14.62 -46.74
CA THR A 43 9.06 -13.76 -46.80
C THR A 43 9.23 -12.78 -45.64
N GLU A 44 10.49 -12.42 -45.37
CA GLU A 44 10.93 -11.38 -44.44
C GLU A 44 10.26 -10.02 -44.71
N ASP A 45 9.57 -9.49 -43.68
CA ASP A 45 9.54 -8.08 -43.25
C ASP A 45 8.27 -7.81 -42.43
N LYS A 46 8.35 -8.14 -41.14
CA LYS A 46 7.58 -7.59 -40.00
C LYS A 46 7.94 -8.39 -38.77
N VAL A 47 8.88 -7.87 -37.98
CA VAL A 47 9.10 -8.36 -36.60
C VAL A 47 7.82 -8.04 -35.83
N GLN A 48 6.95 -9.03 -35.69
CA GLN A 48 5.86 -8.99 -34.72
C GLN A 48 6.50 -8.98 -33.33
N PRO A 49 6.08 -8.10 -32.39
CA PRO A 49 6.48 -8.25 -31.01
C PRO A 49 5.99 -9.61 -30.53
N GLU A 50 6.90 -10.40 -29.94
CA GLU A 50 6.55 -11.67 -29.30
C GLU A 50 5.34 -11.45 -28.40
N ASN A 51 4.28 -12.22 -28.66
CA ASN A 51 3.11 -12.28 -27.78
C ASN A 51 3.60 -12.78 -26.41
N LEU A 52 3.92 -11.86 -25.51
CA LEU A 52 4.11 -12.18 -24.10
C LEU A 52 2.86 -12.93 -23.66
N PRO A 53 2.99 -14.17 -23.14
CA PRO A 53 1.82 -14.90 -22.68
C PRO A 53 1.12 -14.03 -21.63
N PRO A 54 -0.22 -13.87 -21.70
CA PRO A 54 -0.94 -13.09 -20.72
C PRO A 54 -0.58 -13.61 -19.34
N ALA A 55 -0.05 -12.73 -18.49
CA ALA A 55 0.40 -13.09 -17.17
C ALA A 55 -0.72 -13.82 -16.44
N GLN A 56 -0.48 -15.09 -16.12
CA GLN A 56 -1.38 -15.87 -15.27
C GLN A 56 -1.18 -15.43 -13.82
N ILE A 57 -1.53 -14.17 -13.51
CA ILE A 57 -1.85 -13.82 -12.14
C ILE A 57 -3.10 -14.62 -11.84
N SER A 58 -2.98 -15.70 -11.06
CA SER A 58 -4.17 -16.39 -10.63
C SER A 58 -4.98 -15.37 -9.83
N LEU A 59 -6.30 -15.31 -10.06
CA LEU A 59 -7.21 -14.46 -9.28
C LEU A 59 -7.18 -14.78 -7.77
N THR A 60 -6.41 -15.80 -7.34
CA THR A 60 -6.13 -16.12 -5.94
C THR A 60 -4.92 -15.39 -5.35
N ASP A 61 -4.07 -14.79 -6.19
CA ASP A 61 -2.87 -14.06 -5.75
C ASP A 61 -3.19 -12.60 -5.38
N CYS A 62 -4.22 -12.03 -6.00
CA CYS A 62 -4.79 -10.78 -5.55
C CYS A 62 -5.98 -11.07 -4.62
N LEU A 63 -5.82 -10.87 -3.32
CA LEU A 63 -6.93 -10.89 -2.36
C LEU A 63 -7.94 -9.75 -2.62
N ALA A 64 -7.68 -8.86 -3.59
CA ALA A 64 -8.67 -7.93 -4.11
C ALA A 64 -9.87 -8.70 -4.68
N CYS A 65 -11.08 -8.22 -4.37
CA CYS A 65 -12.35 -8.69 -4.90
C CYS A 65 -12.20 -9.21 -6.34
N SER A 66 -12.51 -10.49 -6.56
CA SER A 66 -12.58 -11.09 -7.90
C SER A 66 -13.46 -10.20 -8.78
N GLY A 67 -12.87 -9.46 -9.72
CA GLY A 67 -13.56 -8.50 -10.59
C GLY A 67 -13.22 -7.02 -10.38
N CYS A 68 -12.40 -6.63 -9.40
CA CYS A 68 -11.95 -5.24 -9.27
C CYS A 68 -10.71 -4.90 -10.11
N VAL A 69 -9.93 -5.90 -10.56
CA VAL A 69 -8.71 -5.67 -11.35
C VAL A 69 -9.00 -5.88 -12.84
N THR A 70 -8.67 -4.90 -13.69
CA THR A 70 -8.83 -5.00 -15.16
C THR A 70 -7.64 -5.71 -15.81
N SER A 71 -7.77 -6.13 -17.08
CA SER A 71 -6.65 -6.75 -17.81
C SER A 71 -5.45 -5.81 -17.95
N ALA A 72 -5.67 -4.51 -18.15
CA ALA A 72 -4.59 -3.51 -18.22
C ALA A 72 -3.87 -3.37 -16.86
N GLU A 73 -4.63 -3.45 -15.76
CA GLU A 73 -4.08 -3.45 -14.41
C GLU A 73 -3.27 -4.71 -14.10
N ALA A 74 -3.71 -5.87 -14.57
CA ALA A 74 -2.94 -7.11 -14.44
C ALA A 74 -1.60 -7.03 -15.19
N VAL A 75 -1.59 -6.42 -16.38
CA VAL A 75 -0.34 -6.13 -17.11
C VAL A 75 0.54 -5.16 -16.32
N LEU A 76 0.00 -4.06 -15.81
CA LEU A 76 0.73 -3.11 -14.95
C LEU A 76 1.37 -3.77 -13.73
N ILE A 77 0.63 -4.63 -13.04
CA ILE A 77 1.13 -5.40 -11.89
C ILE A 77 2.30 -6.30 -12.30
N SER A 78 2.27 -6.84 -13.51
CA SER A 78 3.32 -7.71 -14.04
C SER A 78 4.56 -6.94 -14.50
N LEU A 79 4.38 -5.71 -14.99
CA LEU A 79 5.49 -4.83 -15.39
C LEU A 79 6.35 -4.40 -14.18
N GLN A 80 5.73 -4.20 -13.01
CA GLN A 80 6.47 -3.98 -11.77
C GLN A 80 6.86 -5.34 -11.18
N SER A 81 8.11 -5.75 -11.35
CA SER A 81 8.57 -7.08 -10.95
C SER A 81 10.04 -7.09 -10.53
N HIS A 82 10.49 -8.20 -9.95
CA HIS A 82 11.92 -8.43 -9.69
C HIS A 82 12.79 -8.32 -10.95
N ALA A 83 12.24 -8.68 -12.13
CA ALA A 83 12.95 -8.54 -13.40
C ALA A 83 13.16 -7.06 -13.75
N GLU A 84 12.17 -6.20 -13.51
CA GLU A 84 12.30 -4.74 -13.71
C GLU A 84 13.37 -4.14 -12.78
N VAL A 85 13.47 -4.63 -11.54
CA VAL A 85 14.55 -4.22 -10.62
C VAL A 85 15.92 -4.57 -11.19
N LEU A 86 16.12 -5.81 -11.62
CA LEU A 86 17.40 -6.26 -12.20
C LEU A 86 17.73 -5.51 -13.49
N ASN A 87 16.76 -5.40 -14.40
CA ASN A 87 16.91 -4.68 -15.67
C ASN A 87 17.31 -3.22 -15.42
N THR A 88 16.69 -2.54 -14.45
CA THR A 88 17.02 -1.15 -14.13
C THR A 88 18.42 -1.02 -13.53
N LEU A 89 18.79 -1.88 -12.58
CA LEU A 89 20.11 -1.87 -11.95
C LEU A 89 21.24 -2.20 -12.95
N ASP A 90 20.96 -3.07 -13.91
CA ASP A 90 21.92 -3.46 -14.95
C ASP A 90 21.95 -2.50 -16.15
N ALA A 91 20.91 -1.68 -16.34
CA ALA A 91 20.85 -0.66 -17.38
C ALA A 91 21.51 0.66 -16.96
N TYR A 92 21.43 1.03 -15.68
CA TYR A 92 21.88 2.33 -15.19
C TYR A 92 22.93 2.18 -14.08
N PRO A 93 24.07 2.88 -14.16
CA PRO A 93 25.05 2.91 -13.07
C PRO A 93 24.51 3.71 -11.88
N GLU A 94 24.94 3.34 -10.68
CA GLU A 94 24.69 4.14 -9.48
C GLU A 94 25.41 5.49 -9.56
N LEU A 95 24.73 6.56 -9.13
CA LEU A 95 25.33 7.89 -9.03
C LEU A 95 26.30 7.96 -7.84
N PRO A 96 27.60 8.23 -8.05
CA PRO A 96 28.55 8.38 -6.95
C PRO A 96 28.21 9.59 -6.08
N LEU A 97 28.10 9.36 -4.78
CA LEU A 97 27.86 10.41 -3.79
C LEU A 97 29.21 10.96 -3.31
N THR A 98 29.52 12.21 -3.65
CA THR A 98 30.73 12.88 -3.14
C THR A 98 30.41 13.61 -1.85
N GLN A 99 31.12 13.28 -0.78
CA GLN A 99 31.02 13.98 0.49
C GLN A 99 31.95 15.19 0.46
N ASN A 100 31.40 16.40 0.48
CA ASN A 100 32.22 17.58 0.72
C ASN A 100 32.66 17.58 2.18
N HIS A 101 33.94 17.81 2.46
CA HIS A 101 34.47 17.86 3.83
C HIS A 101 33.62 18.82 4.68
N ASN A 102 32.83 18.26 5.61
CA ASN A 102 31.85 18.94 6.48
C ASN A 102 30.66 19.65 5.77
N GLY A 103 30.31 19.24 4.55
CA GLY A 103 29.13 19.74 3.82
C GLY A 103 28.18 18.61 3.38
N PRO A 104 26.97 18.95 2.89
CA PRO A 104 26.03 17.96 2.34
C PRO A 104 26.65 17.20 1.17
N TYR A 105 26.22 15.95 0.96
CA TYR A 105 26.60 15.20 -0.24
C TYR A 105 26.17 15.98 -1.48
N THR A 106 27.07 16.09 -2.45
CA THR A 106 26.73 16.53 -3.80
C THR A 106 26.82 15.33 -4.73
N GLY A 107 25.89 15.21 -5.68
CA GLY A 107 26.12 14.33 -6.82
C GLY A 107 27.43 14.75 -7.48
N SER A 108 28.33 13.80 -7.77
CA SER A 108 29.60 14.14 -8.43
C SER A 108 29.33 14.93 -9.71
N SER A 109 29.85 16.15 -9.82
CA SER A 109 29.74 16.98 -11.04
C SER A 109 30.43 16.36 -12.25
N ASP A 110 31.27 15.33 -12.03
CA ASP A 110 31.97 14.59 -13.09
C ASP A 110 31.16 13.39 -13.62
N ALA A 111 30.02 13.05 -13.02
CA ALA A 111 29.07 12.07 -13.57
C ALA A 111 28.13 12.74 -14.59
N LEU A 112 28.71 13.34 -15.63
CA LEU A 112 28.04 14.12 -16.67
C LEU A 112 27.32 13.28 -17.73
N ASP A 113 27.29 11.96 -17.61
CA ASP A 113 26.83 11.09 -18.71
C ASP A 113 25.31 10.94 -18.83
N GLY A 114 24.49 11.74 -18.13
CA GLY A 114 23.04 11.72 -18.39
C GLY A 114 22.28 10.50 -17.86
N GLU A 115 22.97 9.42 -17.49
CA GLU A 115 22.35 8.09 -17.30
C GLU A 115 22.38 7.54 -15.87
N SER A 116 23.34 7.93 -15.02
CA SER A 116 23.42 7.42 -13.63
C SER A 116 22.17 7.71 -12.80
N ARG A 117 21.81 6.81 -11.89
CA ARG A 117 20.64 6.96 -11.01
C ARG A 117 21.01 6.76 -9.55
N ILE A 118 20.24 7.39 -8.67
CA ILE A 118 20.25 7.12 -7.23
C ILE A 118 19.21 6.05 -6.97
N PHE A 119 19.63 4.92 -6.43
CA PHE A 119 18.74 3.82 -6.09
C PHE A 119 18.42 3.86 -4.61
N VAL A 120 17.13 3.98 -4.28
CA VAL A 120 16.63 3.94 -2.90
C VAL A 120 15.54 2.90 -2.75
N ALA A 121 15.53 2.22 -1.61
CA ALA A 121 14.52 1.22 -1.30
C ALA A 121 13.75 1.60 -0.03
N SER A 122 12.47 1.27 0.01
CA SER A 122 11.66 1.28 1.23
C SER A 122 11.10 -0.10 1.52
N VAL A 123 11.07 -0.47 2.80
CA VAL A 123 10.69 -1.83 3.24
C VAL A 123 9.62 -1.74 4.31
N SER A 124 8.53 -2.47 4.12
CA SER A 124 7.46 -2.55 5.12
C SER A 124 7.83 -3.49 6.29
N PRO A 125 7.32 -3.25 7.50
CA PRO A 125 7.56 -4.14 8.65
C PRO A 125 7.00 -5.55 8.43
N GLN A 126 5.90 -5.70 7.69
CA GLN A 126 5.33 -7.02 7.36
C GLN A 126 6.24 -7.86 6.46
N VAL A 127 7.08 -7.22 5.63
CA VAL A 127 8.10 -7.92 4.81
C VAL A 127 9.16 -8.51 5.72
N ARG A 128 9.64 -7.72 6.69
CA ARG A 128 10.64 -8.15 7.69
C ARG A 128 10.10 -9.31 8.54
N ALA A 129 8.89 -9.16 9.07
CA ALA A 129 8.21 -10.22 9.82
C ALA A 129 8.05 -11.52 9.02
N SER A 130 7.72 -11.41 7.73
CA SER A 130 7.55 -12.56 6.85
C SER A 130 8.88 -13.29 6.59
N LEU A 131 9.97 -12.56 6.40
CA LEU A 131 11.32 -13.15 6.29
C LEU A 131 11.79 -13.75 7.62
N ALA A 132 11.56 -13.06 8.74
CA ALA A 132 11.84 -13.54 10.08
C ALA A 132 11.16 -14.88 10.36
N ALA A 133 9.84 -14.97 10.07
CA ALA A 133 9.07 -16.21 10.19
C ALA A 133 9.52 -17.32 9.22
N THR A 134 10.03 -16.94 8.04
CA THR A 134 10.53 -17.88 7.02
C THR A 134 11.83 -18.53 7.44
N TYR A 135 12.80 -17.74 7.90
CA TYR A 135 14.14 -18.24 8.23
C TYR A 135 14.32 -18.55 9.73
N GLY A 136 13.31 -18.29 10.56
CA GLY A 136 13.39 -18.52 12.01
C GLY A 136 14.41 -17.60 12.69
N ILE A 137 14.47 -16.35 12.23
CA ILE A 137 15.38 -15.30 12.74
C ILE A 137 14.57 -14.16 13.35
N SER A 138 15.23 -13.27 14.10
CA SER A 138 14.61 -12.05 14.62
C SER A 138 14.26 -11.05 13.49
N GLU A 139 13.36 -10.09 13.78
CA GLU A 139 13.07 -8.99 12.85
C GLU A 139 14.31 -8.10 12.63
N LYS A 140 15.14 -7.92 13.67
CA LYS A 140 16.42 -7.19 13.58
C LYS A 140 17.38 -7.89 12.63
N GLU A 141 17.52 -9.20 12.73
CA GLU A 141 18.34 -9.99 11.80
C GLU A 141 17.76 -9.99 10.38
N ALA A 142 16.44 -10.06 10.22
CA ALA A 142 15.79 -9.91 8.92
C ALA A 142 16.08 -8.53 8.30
N THR A 143 16.12 -7.47 9.11
CA THR A 143 16.54 -6.13 8.66
C THR A 143 17.98 -6.14 8.14
N TYR A 144 18.91 -6.72 8.89
CA TYR A 144 20.30 -6.84 8.44
C TYR A 144 20.43 -7.67 7.16
N MET A 145 19.69 -8.76 7.04
CA MET A 145 19.66 -9.59 5.83
C MET A 145 19.22 -8.76 4.61
N ILE A 146 18.15 -7.96 4.75
CA ILE A 146 17.65 -7.10 3.67
C ILE A 146 18.67 -6.02 3.32
N ASP A 147 19.27 -5.35 4.31
CA ASP A 147 20.27 -4.31 4.07
C ASP A 147 21.51 -4.87 3.36
N GLN A 148 22.00 -6.03 3.80
CA GLN A 148 23.12 -6.72 3.15
C GLN A 148 22.77 -7.15 1.73
N PHE A 149 21.53 -7.56 1.51
CA PHE A 149 21.06 -7.96 0.19
C PHE A 149 20.95 -6.77 -0.77
N LEU A 150 20.34 -5.67 -0.35
CA LEU A 150 20.06 -4.52 -1.23
C LEU A 150 21.28 -3.61 -1.42
N SER A 151 22.08 -3.43 -0.36
CA SER A 151 23.15 -2.41 -0.33
C SER A 151 24.54 -3.00 -0.12
N GLY A 152 24.64 -4.23 0.40
CA GLY A 152 25.92 -4.85 0.76
C GLY A 152 26.73 -5.38 -0.43
N PRO A 153 28.04 -5.60 -0.24
CA PRO A 153 28.94 -6.07 -1.29
C PRO A 153 28.66 -7.49 -1.79
N HIS A 154 28.08 -8.33 -0.93
CA HIS A 154 27.68 -9.71 -1.27
C HIS A 154 26.22 -9.81 -1.72
N GLY A 155 25.50 -8.68 -1.73
CA GLY A 155 24.13 -8.56 -2.18
C GLY A 155 24.02 -8.28 -3.68
N LEU A 156 23.06 -7.46 -4.09
CA LEU A 156 22.80 -7.10 -5.49
C LEU A 156 24.04 -6.56 -6.22
N ARG A 157 24.93 -5.88 -5.47
CA ARG A 157 26.21 -5.33 -5.97
C ARG A 157 27.21 -6.40 -6.42
N ALA A 158 27.07 -7.63 -5.95
CA ALA A 158 27.98 -8.73 -6.29
C ALA A 158 27.84 -9.19 -7.76
N GLY A 159 26.77 -8.77 -8.45
CA GLY A 159 26.54 -9.07 -9.85
C GLY A 159 26.20 -7.84 -10.67
N GLY A 160 25.85 -8.08 -11.94
CA GLY A 160 25.28 -7.07 -12.83
C GLY A 160 26.32 -6.24 -13.55
N LYS A 161 25.88 -5.56 -14.61
CA LYS A 161 26.77 -4.81 -15.50
C LYS A 161 27.52 -3.68 -14.78
N HIS A 162 26.86 -3.03 -13.82
CA HIS A 162 27.38 -1.85 -13.14
C HIS A 162 27.70 -2.08 -11.65
N GLY A 163 27.45 -3.27 -11.09
CA GLY A 163 27.61 -3.51 -9.66
C GLY A 163 26.72 -2.61 -8.78
N SER A 164 25.60 -2.14 -9.35
CA SER A 164 24.67 -1.21 -8.70
C SER A 164 23.97 -1.87 -7.51
N GLY A 165 23.77 -1.09 -6.45
CA GLY A 165 22.95 -1.44 -5.30
C GLY A 165 22.18 -0.22 -4.81
N PHE A 166 21.45 -0.39 -3.71
CA PHE A 166 20.68 0.69 -3.12
C PHE A 166 21.56 1.50 -2.17
N SER A 167 21.56 2.84 -2.32
CA SER A 167 22.35 3.73 -1.47
C SER A 167 21.68 3.91 -0.10
N TRP A 168 20.35 3.88 -0.05
CA TRP A 168 19.56 3.95 1.17
C TRP A 168 18.43 2.92 1.17
N VAL A 169 18.27 2.22 2.28
CA VAL A 169 17.12 1.35 2.58
C VAL A 169 16.39 1.94 3.77
N VAL A 170 15.17 2.43 3.56
CA VAL A 170 14.37 3.09 4.60
C VAL A 170 13.26 2.18 5.12
N ASP A 171 13.00 2.27 6.41
CA ASP A 171 11.85 1.61 7.01
C ASP A 171 10.58 2.43 6.77
N THR A 172 9.61 1.85 6.07
CA THR A 172 8.31 2.50 5.81
C THR A 172 7.55 2.79 7.11
N ASN A 173 7.89 2.10 8.22
CA ASN A 173 7.29 2.33 9.53
C ASN A 173 7.45 3.77 10.02
N VAL A 174 8.55 4.45 9.68
CA VAL A 174 8.75 5.85 10.08
C VAL A 174 7.72 6.79 9.45
N MET A 175 7.39 6.55 8.18
CA MET A 175 6.33 7.30 7.50
C MET A 175 4.93 6.84 7.94
N ARG A 176 4.77 5.57 8.33
CA ARG A 176 3.54 5.09 8.98
C ARG A 176 3.28 5.88 10.26
N ASP A 177 4.28 6.02 11.13
CA ASP A 177 4.15 6.77 12.39
C ASP A 177 3.71 8.22 12.15
N ALA A 178 4.25 8.87 11.11
CA ALA A 178 3.81 10.20 10.73
C ALA A 178 2.33 10.21 10.31
N ILE A 179 1.90 9.24 9.49
CA ILE A 179 0.52 9.15 9.03
C ILE A 179 -0.43 8.84 10.19
N LEU A 180 -0.01 8.08 11.21
CA LEU A 180 -0.82 7.84 12.40
C LEU A 180 -1.18 9.14 13.10
N VAL A 181 -0.19 10.02 13.32
CA VAL A 181 -0.38 11.36 13.88
C VAL A 181 -1.29 12.20 12.99
N LEU A 182 -1.00 12.28 11.69
CA LEU A 182 -1.80 13.06 10.74
C LEU A 182 -3.24 12.54 10.61
N THR A 183 -3.47 11.24 10.79
CA THR A 183 -4.81 10.64 10.81
C THR A 183 -5.58 11.12 12.04
N ALA A 184 -4.93 11.17 13.21
CA ALA A 184 -5.55 11.68 14.42
C ALA A 184 -5.88 13.18 14.30
N ASP A 185 -5.04 13.97 13.62
CA ASP A 185 -5.31 15.37 13.29
C ASP A 185 -6.51 15.51 12.35
N GLU A 186 -6.55 14.75 11.26
CA GLU A 186 -7.66 14.77 10.29
C GLU A 186 -8.99 14.41 10.98
N VAL A 187 -9.00 13.36 11.80
CA VAL A 187 -10.18 12.97 12.58
C VAL A 187 -10.59 14.07 13.57
N SER A 188 -9.62 14.66 14.27
CA SER A 188 -9.87 15.76 15.22
C SER A 188 -10.51 16.97 14.53
N GLU A 189 -10.03 17.37 13.36
CA GLU A 189 -10.63 18.45 12.57
C GLU A 189 -12.05 18.11 12.09
N THR A 190 -12.34 16.85 11.74
CA THR A 190 -13.70 16.46 11.31
C THR A 190 -14.73 16.50 12.44
N LEU A 191 -14.29 16.34 13.70
CA LEU A 191 -15.13 16.39 14.89
C LEU A 191 -15.39 17.82 15.38
N LYS A 192 -14.57 18.79 14.99
CA LYS A 192 -14.80 20.21 15.31
C LYS A 192 -16.04 20.76 14.59
N GLU A 193 -16.72 21.67 15.26
CA GLU A 193 -17.82 22.46 14.69
C GLU A 193 -17.34 23.19 13.41
N PRO A 194 -18.19 23.32 12.37
CA PRO A 194 -17.77 23.93 11.10
C PRO A 194 -17.15 25.32 11.21
N SER A 195 -17.52 26.11 12.22
CA SER A 195 -16.98 27.44 12.50
C SER A 195 -15.60 27.45 13.15
N ALA A 196 -15.14 26.32 13.70
CA ALA A 196 -13.88 26.17 14.44
C ALA A 196 -12.81 25.40 13.66
N ARG A 197 -13.06 25.06 12.39
CA ARG A 197 -12.13 24.32 11.53
C ARG A 197 -11.06 25.24 10.98
N ALA A 198 -9.80 24.82 11.10
CA ALA A 198 -8.66 25.53 10.51
C ALA A 198 -8.55 25.26 8.99
N ILE A 199 -9.15 24.15 8.53
CA ILE A 199 -9.05 23.64 7.17
C ILE A 199 -10.38 23.87 6.42
N SER A 200 -10.30 24.22 5.14
CA SER A 200 -11.48 24.48 4.30
C SER A 200 -12.39 23.25 4.18
N LYS A 201 -13.71 23.48 4.08
CA LYS A 201 -14.72 22.41 4.04
C LYS A 201 -14.53 21.40 2.89
N ASP A 202 -13.89 21.81 1.79
CA ASP A 202 -13.69 20.98 0.60
C ASP A 202 -12.48 20.04 0.67
N THR A 203 -11.65 20.15 1.73
CA THR A 203 -10.46 19.33 1.93
C THR A 203 -10.62 18.23 2.98
N LEU A 204 -11.57 18.34 3.91
CA LEU A 204 -11.80 17.35 4.97
C LEU A 204 -12.80 16.25 4.56
N PRO A 205 -12.56 14.99 4.97
CA PRO A 205 -13.51 13.90 4.74
C PRO A 205 -14.82 14.08 5.52
N LYS A 206 -15.90 13.52 4.98
CA LYS A 206 -17.20 13.39 5.67
C LYS A 206 -17.13 12.26 6.69
N ARG A 207 -17.84 12.42 7.80
CA ARG A 207 -17.94 11.36 8.82
C ARG A 207 -18.88 10.23 8.38
N PRO A 208 -18.54 8.95 8.67
CA PRO A 208 -17.29 8.52 9.31
C PRO A 208 -16.08 8.68 8.39
N VAL A 209 -14.93 9.05 8.94
CA VAL A 209 -13.66 9.09 8.19
C VAL A 209 -13.19 7.65 7.98
N LEU A 210 -12.97 7.26 6.73
CA LEU A 210 -12.56 5.91 6.35
C LEU A 210 -11.07 5.90 6.01
N SER A 211 -10.32 4.94 6.54
CA SER A 211 -8.89 4.82 6.23
C SER A 211 -8.64 4.63 4.73
N SER A 212 -7.49 5.13 4.25
CA SER A 212 -7.11 5.08 2.83
C SER A 212 -5.84 4.27 2.52
N ALA A 213 -5.12 3.78 3.53
CA ALA A 213 -3.83 3.13 3.34
C ALA A 213 -3.87 1.80 2.57
N CYS A 214 -5.05 1.17 2.46
CA CYS A 214 -5.27 -0.11 1.79
C CYS A 214 -5.71 0.09 0.32
N PRO A 215 -4.84 -0.13 -0.67
CA PRO A 215 -5.19 0.12 -2.08
C PRO A 215 -6.32 -0.77 -2.61
N GLY A 216 -6.44 -2.03 -2.20
CA GLY A 216 -7.57 -2.88 -2.58
C GLY A 216 -8.94 -2.34 -2.12
N TRP A 217 -8.97 -1.60 -1.01
CA TRP A 217 -10.17 -0.90 -0.54
C TRP A 217 -10.45 0.34 -1.40
N ILE A 218 -9.43 1.14 -1.69
CA ILE A 218 -9.54 2.32 -2.57
C ILE A 218 -10.06 1.91 -3.95
N CYS A 219 -9.45 0.89 -4.58
CA CYS A 219 -9.86 0.40 -5.89
C CYS A 219 -11.32 -0.05 -5.90
N TYR A 220 -11.77 -0.72 -4.85
CA TYR A 220 -13.16 -1.13 -4.71
C TYR A 220 -14.08 0.08 -4.54
N ALA A 221 -13.73 1.06 -3.69
CA ALA A 221 -14.53 2.26 -3.48
C ALA A 221 -14.70 3.09 -4.76
N GLU A 222 -13.61 3.32 -5.51
CA GLU A 222 -13.61 4.11 -6.75
C GLU A 222 -14.42 3.49 -7.88
N LYS A 223 -14.36 2.16 -8.01
CA LYS A 223 -15.02 1.43 -9.11
C LYS A 223 -16.46 1.05 -8.82
N THR A 224 -16.81 0.83 -7.56
CA THR A 224 -18.10 0.19 -7.23
C THR A 224 -18.99 1.03 -6.32
N HIS A 225 -18.42 1.92 -5.50
CA HIS A 225 -19.20 2.76 -4.57
C HIS A 225 -18.69 4.21 -4.49
N PRO A 226 -18.80 5.00 -5.58
CA PRO A 226 -18.29 6.38 -5.63
C PRO A 226 -18.85 7.30 -4.54
N PHE A 227 -20.06 7.01 -4.04
CA PHE A 227 -20.66 7.74 -2.92
C PHE A 227 -19.86 7.65 -1.61
N VAL A 228 -18.93 6.70 -1.50
CA VAL A 228 -18.04 6.55 -0.34
C VAL A 228 -16.79 7.42 -0.44
N LEU A 229 -16.37 7.85 -1.63
CA LEU A 229 -15.15 8.64 -1.82
C LEU A 229 -15.06 9.90 -0.94
N PRO A 230 -16.16 10.66 -0.70
CA PRO A 230 -16.12 11.81 0.21
C PRO A 230 -15.81 11.46 1.67
N HIS A 231 -15.88 10.20 2.06
CA HIS A 231 -15.58 9.72 3.41
C HIS A 231 -14.13 9.24 3.57
N LEU A 232 -13.41 9.01 2.47
CA LEU A 232 -12.03 8.54 2.52
C LEU A 232 -11.10 9.62 3.08
N SER A 233 -10.25 9.24 4.03
CA SER A 233 -9.07 10.03 4.42
C SER A 233 -8.28 10.39 3.18
N ARG A 234 -7.85 11.64 3.07
CA ARG A 234 -7.07 12.08 1.89
C ARG A 234 -5.56 11.91 2.08
N LEU A 235 -5.11 11.34 3.19
CA LEU A 235 -3.69 11.11 3.43
C LEU A 235 -3.15 10.06 2.44
N LYS A 236 -1.94 10.30 1.93
CA LYS A 236 -1.14 9.30 1.21
C LYS A 236 -0.87 8.10 2.12
N SER A 237 -0.76 6.91 1.54
CA SER A 237 -0.32 5.74 2.31
C SER A 237 1.17 5.85 2.68
N PRO A 238 1.66 5.03 3.63
CA PRO A 238 3.08 5.03 4.01
C PRO A 238 4.03 4.83 2.83
N GLN A 239 3.68 3.98 1.87
CA GLN A 239 4.45 3.78 0.64
C GLN A 239 4.53 5.08 -0.17
N ALA A 240 3.37 5.68 -0.47
CA ALA A 240 3.28 6.86 -1.31
C ALA A 240 3.97 8.06 -0.67
N LEU A 241 3.77 8.27 0.63
CA LEU A 241 4.40 9.34 1.38
C LEU A 241 5.93 9.17 1.46
N THR A 242 6.42 7.95 1.64
CA THR A 242 7.86 7.64 1.59
C THR A 242 8.44 8.02 0.23
N GLY A 243 7.74 7.68 -0.86
CA GLY A 243 8.16 8.06 -2.22
C GLY A 243 8.24 9.56 -2.43
N THR A 244 7.18 10.29 -2.07
CA THR A 244 7.17 11.77 -2.14
C THR A 244 8.31 12.36 -1.30
N PHE A 245 8.52 11.86 -0.09
CA PHE A 245 9.58 12.32 0.81
C PHE A 245 10.97 12.11 0.20
N LEU A 246 11.30 10.89 -0.22
CA LEU A 246 12.60 10.56 -0.78
C LEU A 246 12.87 11.37 -2.05
N LYS A 247 11.91 11.44 -2.98
CA LYS A 247 12.11 12.16 -4.24
C LYS A 247 12.24 13.66 -4.05
N THR A 248 11.45 14.29 -3.18
CA THR A 248 11.58 15.73 -2.93
C THR A 248 12.92 16.06 -2.26
N VAL A 249 13.28 15.33 -1.20
CA VAL A 249 14.47 15.62 -0.40
C VAL A 249 15.75 15.30 -1.15
N LEU A 250 15.87 14.12 -1.76
CA LEU A 250 17.09 13.72 -2.47
C LEU A 250 17.33 14.57 -3.73
N SER A 251 16.27 14.89 -4.48
CA SER A 251 16.40 15.76 -5.67
C SER A 251 16.92 17.15 -5.29
N LYS A 252 16.35 17.74 -4.22
CA LYS A 252 16.78 19.06 -3.75
C LYS A 252 18.19 19.04 -3.16
N ALA A 253 18.48 18.07 -2.28
CA ALA A 253 19.75 18.03 -1.57
C ALA A 253 20.93 17.69 -2.49
N LEU A 254 20.72 16.81 -3.47
CA LEU A 254 21.77 16.37 -4.39
C LEU A 254 21.83 17.17 -5.70
N GLY A 255 20.88 18.08 -5.93
CA GLY A 255 20.83 18.93 -7.12
C GLY A 255 20.51 18.16 -8.41
N VAL A 256 19.75 17.07 -8.33
CA VAL A 256 19.39 16.21 -9.46
C VAL A 256 17.88 16.24 -9.72
N PRO A 257 17.41 16.04 -10.96
CA PRO A 257 15.97 15.95 -11.21
C PRO A 257 15.36 14.70 -10.57
N PRO A 258 14.06 14.71 -10.20
CA PRO A 258 13.38 13.56 -9.58
C PRO A 258 13.44 12.26 -10.39
N SER A 259 13.58 12.37 -11.71
CA SER A 259 13.75 11.22 -12.61
C SER A 259 15.06 10.45 -12.39
N ARG A 260 16.03 11.04 -11.69
CA ARG A 260 17.30 10.41 -11.30
C ARG A 260 17.21 9.64 -9.99
N VAL A 261 16.16 9.85 -9.20
CA VAL A 261 15.90 9.10 -7.98
C VAL A 261 14.95 7.96 -8.33
N TRP A 262 15.46 6.74 -8.29
CA TRP A 262 14.67 5.54 -8.55
C TRP A 262 14.37 4.83 -7.23
N HIS A 263 13.10 4.76 -6.90
CA HIS A 263 12.58 4.26 -5.64
C HIS A 263 11.89 2.91 -5.81
N LEU A 264 12.46 1.89 -5.18
CA LEU A 264 11.87 0.57 -4.99
C LEU A 264 11.09 0.51 -3.67
N ALA A 265 9.84 0.07 -3.70
CA ALA A 265 9.11 -0.28 -2.48
C ALA A 265 8.92 -1.80 -2.38
N ILE A 266 9.27 -2.37 -1.23
CA ILE A 266 9.07 -3.80 -0.93
C ILE A 266 7.90 -3.92 0.04
N MET A 267 6.84 -4.57 -0.40
CA MET A 267 5.52 -4.55 0.26
C MET A 267 4.87 -5.92 0.37
N PRO A 268 3.97 -6.16 1.33
CA PRO A 268 3.31 -7.46 1.50
C PRO A 268 2.10 -7.65 0.56
N CYS A 269 1.92 -6.78 -0.46
CA CYS A 269 0.67 -6.67 -1.21
C CYS A 269 0.89 -6.34 -2.69
N PHE A 270 0.17 -7.02 -3.59
CA PHE A 270 0.19 -6.72 -5.03
C PHE A 270 -0.50 -5.40 -5.38
N ASP A 271 -1.59 -5.05 -4.68
CA ASP A 271 -2.34 -3.80 -4.96
C ASP A 271 -1.49 -2.54 -4.72
N LYS A 272 -0.38 -2.65 -3.98
CA LYS A 272 0.60 -1.56 -3.82
C LYS A 272 1.29 -1.19 -5.14
N LYS A 273 1.38 -2.12 -6.09
CA LYS A 273 1.83 -1.85 -7.47
C LYS A 273 0.83 -0.96 -8.21
N LEU A 274 -0.47 -1.22 -8.03
CA LEU A 274 -1.53 -0.37 -8.60
C LEU A 274 -1.50 1.02 -7.98
N GLU A 275 -1.31 1.12 -6.66
CA GLU A 275 -1.15 2.40 -5.98
C GLU A 275 0.01 3.21 -6.54
N ALA A 276 1.20 2.61 -6.66
CA ALA A 276 2.37 3.28 -7.23
C ALA A 276 2.18 3.76 -8.68
N SER A 277 1.22 3.18 -9.40
CA SER A 277 0.93 3.53 -10.79
C SER A 277 -0.03 4.73 -10.94
N ARG A 278 -0.64 5.22 -9.84
CA ARG A 278 -1.65 6.29 -9.87
C ARG A 278 -1.07 7.62 -10.34
N GLU A 279 -1.84 8.38 -11.11
CA GLU A 279 -1.39 9.62 -11.75
C GLU A 279 -1.15 10.75 -10.76
N GLU A 280 -1.94 10.80 -9.69
CA GLU A 280 -1.84 11.77 -8.61
C GLU A 280 -0.69 11.46 -7.63
N LEU A 281 0.00 10.32 -7.80
CA LEU A 281 1.19 9.93 -7.04
C LEU A 281 2.46 10.09 -7.88
N THR A 282 2.57 11.27 -8.48
CA THR A 282 3.69 11.72 -9.30
C THR A 282 4.19 13.09 -8.83
N ASP A 283 5.36 13.48 -9.35
CA ASP A 283 5.97 14.78 -9.11
C ASP A 283 5.08 15.96 -9.47
N VAL A 284 4.17 15.81 -10.43
CA VAL A 284 3.17 16.82 -10.81
C VAL A 284 2.30 17.25 -9.61
N SER A 285 2.06 16.36 -8.64
CA SER A 285 1.22 16.66 -7.47
C SER A 285 1.86 17.65 -6.49
N TRP A 286 3.19 17.68 -6.41
CA TRP A 286 3.94 18.48 -5.44
C TRP A 286 4.92 19.48 -6.06
N SER A 287 5.30 19.30 -7.33
CA SER A 287 6.21 20.20 -8.03
C SER A 287 5.55 21.58 -8.25
N PRO A 288 6.26 22.68 -7.96
CA PRO A 288 5.73 24.04 -8.09
C PRO A 288 5.65 24.53 -9.55
N LEU A 289 5.64 23.66 -10.56
CA LEU A 289 5.46 24.07 -11.95
C LEU A 289 4.17 24.87 -12.09
N ASP A 290 4.32 26.16 -12.40
CA ASP A 290 3.23 27.10 -12.62
C ASP A 290 2.21 26.55 -13.63
N GLY A 291 0.93 26.74 -13.31
CA GLY A 291 -0.18 26.14 -14.03
C GLY A 291 -0.16 26.40 -15.54
N GLY A 292 0.10 25.34 -16.31
CA GLY A 292 -0.27 25.30 -17.72
C GLY A 292 0.85 25.17 -18.75
N VAL A 293 2.06 24.72 -18.40
CA VAL A 293 2.98 24.24 -19.44
C VAL A 293 2.43 22.91 -19.99
N PRO A 294 2.11 22.80 -21.30
CA PRO A 294 1.62 21.55 -21.86
C PRO A 294 2.64 20.43 -21.66
N LEU A 295 2.17 19.22 -21.34
CA LEU A 295 2.98 18.01 -21.32
C LEU A 295 3.61 17.82 -22.71
N THR A 296 4.87 18.21 -22.88
CA THR A 296 5.68 17.87 -24.06
C THR A 296 6.32 16.49 -23.84
N GLU A 297 6.78 15.81 -24.90
CA GLU A 297 7.48 14.52 -24.79
C GLU A 297 8.70 14.55 -23.85
N SER A 298 9.24 15.74 -23.59
CA SER A 298 10.36 15.99 -22.67
C SER A 298 9.98 16.08 -21.19
N ASN A 299 8.69 16.18 -20.82
CA ASN A 299 8.20 16.35 -19.44
C ASN A 299 7.19 15.25 -19.05
N LYS A 300 7.61 13.98 -19.09
CA LYS A 300 6.79 12.88 -18.55
C LYS A 300 6.76 12.96 -17.02
N PRO A 301 5.58 12.85 -16.37
CA PRO A 301 5.50 12.82 -14.91
C PRO A 301 6.34 11.68 -14.33
N VAL A 302 7.02 11.97 -13.23
CA VAL A 302 7.87 11.02 -12.50
C VAL A 302 7.05 10.46 -11.34
N ARG A 303 6.91 9.13 -11.27
CA ARG A 303 6.21 8.47 -10.17
C ARG A 303 6.92 8.72 -8.84
N ASP A 304 6.17 8.83 -7.75
CA ASP A 304 6.76 8.89 -6.39
C ASP A 304 7.42 7.55 -6.01
N VAL A 305 6.89 6.44 -6.54
CA VAL A 305 7.42 5.08 -6.38
C VAL A 305 7.56 4.46 -7.77
N ASP A 306 8.78 4.12 -8.18
CA ASP A 306 9.04 3.68 -9.55
C ASP A 306 8.69 2.21 -9.76
N CYS A 307 9.00 1.37 -8.78
CA CYS A 307 8.71 -0.06 -8.81
C CYS A 307 8.31 -0.56 -7.42
N VAL A 308 7.31 -1.43 -7.38
CA VAL A 308 6.94 -2.17 -6.17
C VAL A 308 7.16 -3.65 -6.41
N ILE A 309 7.83 -4.32 -5.48
CA ILE A 309 7.92 -5.78 -5.46
C ILE A 309 7.32 -6.32 -4.17
N THR A 310 6.81 -7.53 -4.24
CA THR A 310 6.25 -8.22 -3.07
C THR A 310 7.31 -8.92 -2.23
N THR A 311 6.97 -9.33 -1.01
CA THR A 311 7.83 -10.18 -0.16
C THR A 311 8.27 -11.45 -0.91
N ARG A 312 7.35 -12.08 -1.66
CA ARG A 312 7.68 -13.26 -2.47
C ARG A 312 8.65 -12.93 -3.60
N GLU A 313 8.43 -11.82 -4.31
CA GLU A 313 9.32 -11.37 -5.37
C GLU A 313 10.70 -10.97 -4.88
N LEU A 314 10.85 -10.59 -3.60
CA LEU A 314 12.16 -10.37 -2.99
C LEU A 314 12.98 -11.68 -2.93
N LEU A 315 12.33 -12.81 -2.61
CA LEU A 315 12.98 -14.13 -2.67
C LEU A 315 13.39 -14.46 -4.12
N THR A 316 12.50 -14.21 -5.07
CA THR A 316 12.78 -14.43 -6.49
C THR A 316 13.92 -13.54 -6.98
N LEU A 317 13.96 -12.26 -6.56
CA LEU A 317 15.04 -11.33 -6.88
C LEU A 317 16.40 -11.87 -6.42
N ALA A 318 16.48 -12.40 -5.19
CA ALA A 318 17.69 -13.01 -4.66
C ALA A 318 18.10 -14.25 -5.48
N SER A 319 17.16 -15.17 -5.73
CA SER A 319 17.44 -16.38 -6.51
C SER A 319 17.87 -16.06 -7.95
N SER A 320 17.26 -15.07 -8.59
CA SER A 320 17.60 -14.65 -9.97
C SER A 320 18.99 -14.03 -10.06
N ARG A 321 19.51 -13.48 -8.96
CA ARG A 321 20.89 -13.00 -8.83
C ARG A 321 21.86 -14.08 -8.35
N GLY A 322 21.38 -15.31 -8.10
CA GLY A 322 22.18 -16.41 -7.55
C GLY A 322 22.59 -16.20 -6.09
N ILE A 323 21.85 -15.38 -5.34
CA ILE A 323 22.16 -15.03 -3.95
C ILE A 323 21.24 -15.81 -3.01
N SER A 324 21.83 -16.51 -2.06
CA SER A 324 21.08 -17.16 -0.97
C SER A 324 21.00 -16.22 0.23
N LEU A 325 19.80 -15.71 0.51
CA LEU A 325 19.57 -14.74 1.60
C LEU A 325 20.09 -15.22 2.97
N PRO A 326 19.90 -16.48 3.40
CA PRO A 326 20.42 -16.99 4.67
C PRO A 326 21.96 -16.97 4.80
N THR A 327 22.68 -16.90 3.67
CA THR A 327 24.15 -16.86 3.68
C THR A 327 24.71 -15.46 3.90
N LEU A 328 23.87 -14.43 3.80
CA LEU A 328 24.28 -13.05 4.01
C LEU A 328 24.54 -12.78 5.50
N PRO A 329 25.47 -11.88 5.84
CA PRO A 329 25.75 -11.56 7.24
C PRO A 329 24.53 -10.99 7.98
N LEU A 330 24.16 -11.53 9.14
CA LEU A 330 23.09 -10.98 9.97
C LEU A 330 23.61 -9.87 10.89
N LYS A 331 24.30 -8.88 10.31
CA LYS A 331 24.85 -7.73 11.01
C LYS A 331 24.77 -6.46 10.17
N SER A 332 24.84 -5.32 10.85
CA SER A 332 24.84 -4.01 10.20
C SER A 332 25.93 -3.88 9.13
N LEU A 333 25.63 -3.13 8.07
CA LEU A 333 26.55 -2.80 6.99
C LEU A 333 27.74 -1.99 7.50
N ALA A 334 28.88 -2.11 6.83
CA ALA A 334 30.02 -1.24 7.10
C ALA A 334 29.67 0.21 6.70
N PRO A 335 30.22 1.24 7.39
CA PRO A 335 29.93 2.65 7.10
C PRO A 335 30.15 3.08 5.65
N SER A 336 31.04 2.40 4.92
CA SER A 336 31.29 2.62 3.50
C SER A 336 30.09 2.30 2.59
N TYR A 337 29.13 1.50 3.06
CA TYR A 337 27.91 1.12 2.35
C TYR A 337 26.65 1.79 2.93
N THR A 338 26.81 2.67 3.90
CA THR A 338 25.71 3.41 4.55
C THR A 338 25.99 4.90 4.48
N PRO A 339 25.88 5.53 3.29
CA PRO A 339 26.06 6.98 3.18
C PRO A 339 25.05 7.70 4.09
N HIS A 340 25.48 8.80 4.72
CA HIS A 340 24.55 9.60 5.52
C HIS A 340 23.48 10.21 4.62
N PHE A 341 22.24 10.24 5.11
CA PHE A 341 21.19 10.91 4.38
C PHE A 341 21.48 12.42 4.32
N PRO A 342 21.33 13.10 3.16
CA PRO A 342 21.94 14.41 2.94
C PRO A 342 21.51 15.54 3.88
N ASP A 343 20.30 15.47 4.44
CA ASP A 343 19.78 16.45 5.39
C ASP A 343 19.79 15.88 6.81
N GLU A 344 20.47 16.55 7.74
CA GLU A 344 20.70 16.03 9.09
C GLU A 344 19.42 15.92 9.94
N THR A 345 18.54 16.92 9.84
CA THR A 345 17.26 16.94 10.58
C THR A 345 16.36 15.81 10.10
N LEU A 346 16.23 15.66 8.79
CA LEU A 346 15.44 14.61 8.16
C LEU A 346 16.09 13.23 8.29
N ASN A 347 17.42 13.15 8.33
CA ASN A 347 18.16 11.93 8.66
C ASN A 347 17.80 11.47 10.09
N ALA A 348 17.81 12.38 11.06
CA ALA A 348 17.42 12.08 12.44
C ALA A 348 15.93 11.67 12.53
N PHE A 349 15.08 12.18 11.64
CA PHE A 349 13.69 11.71 11.55
C PHE A 349 13.59 10.29 10.96
N LEU A 350 14.25 10.04 9.82
CA LEU A 350 14.19 8.77 9.06
C LEU A 350 14.89 7.59 9.75
N PHE A 351 16.08 7.80 10.31
CA PHE A 351 16.95 6.74 10.79
C PHE A 351 17.09 6.73 12.31
N ARG A 352 16.14 7.35 13.03
CA ARG A 352 16.10 7.26 14.49
C ARG A 352 16.07 5.79 14.90
N LYS A 353 17.01 5.40 15.75
CA LYS A 353 16.91 4.14 16.51
C LYS A 353 15.66 4.23 17.39
N GLN A 354 14.57 3.65 16.91
CA GLN A 354 13.37 3.45 17.72
C GLN A 354 13.64 2.23 18.59
N ASN A 355 13.75 2.44 19.90
CA ASN A 355 13.67 1.33 20.85
C ASN A 355 12.19 0.95 20.93
N GLY A 356 11.81 -0.14 20.27
CA GLY A 356 10.43 -0.61 20.20
C GLY A 356 9.67 0.02 19.03
N SER A 357 9.37 -0.79 18.03
CA SER A 357 8.23 -0.50 17.17
C SER A 357 6.98 -0.71 18.04
N GLU A 358 6.12 0.30 18.24
CA GLU A 358 4.84 0.19 18.98
C GLU A 358 3.80 -0.68 18.21
N GLN A 359 4.26 -1.74 17.58
CA GLN A 359 3.40 -2.77 17.00
C GLN A 359 2.85 -3.60 18.15
N SER A 360 1.86 -3.07 18.85
CA SER A 360 1.19 -3.82 19.89
C SER A 360 0.14 -4.76 19.30
N MET A 361 -0.10 -5.88 19.98
CA MET A 361 -1.16 -6.81 19.59
C MET A 361 -2.54 -6.14 19.57
N GLU A 362 -2.78 -5.12 20.40
CA GLU A 362 -4.01 -4.32 20.40
C GLU A 362 -4.15 -3.44 19.15
N ALA A 363 -3.03 -2.91 18.64
CA ALA A 363 -3.00 -2.12 17.41
C ALA A 363 -3.26 -2.99 16.17
N GLY A 364 -2.88 -4.27 16.24
CA GLY A 364 -3.07 -5.25 15.19
C GLY A 364 -2.09 -5.12 14.04
N THR A 365 -2.28 -5.96 13.03
CA THR A 365 -1.34 -6.23 11.93
C THR A 365 -1.46 -5.29 10.73
N SER A 366 -2.42 -4.36 10.77
CA SER A 366 -2.66 -3.36 9.71
C SER A 366 -1.77 -2.12 9.82
N GLY A 367 -1.10 -1.94 10.97
CA GLY A 367 -0.30 -0.76 11.27
C GLY A 367 -0.92 0.22 12.27
N GLY A 368 -2.05 -0.11 12.90
CA GLY A 368 -2.48 0.55 14.13
C GLY A 368 -3.18 1.91 13.99
N TYR A 369 -3.73 2.25 12.82
CA TYR A 369 -4.38 3.54 12.56
C TYR A 369 -5.49 3.86 13.55
N LEU A 370 -6.48 2.97 13.67
CA LEU A 370 -7.58 3.15 14.59
C LEU A 370 -7.13 3.19 16.05
N HIS A 371 -6.15 2.34 16.40
CA HIS A 371 -5.63 2.29 17.77
C HIS A 371 -4.95 3.59 18.15
N HIS A 372 -4.10 4.12 17.27
CA HIS A 372 -3.43 5.40 17.50
C HIS A 372 -4.44 6.54 17.65
N VAL A 373 -5.45 6.63 16.77
CA VAL A 373 -6.52 7.62 16.92
C VAL A 373 -7.18 7.49 18.31
N LEU A 374 -7.60 6.30 18.73
CA LEU A 374 -8.21 6.12 20.06
C LEU A 374 -7.27 6.54 21.20
N LYS A 375 -5.99 6.20 21.11
CA LYS A 375 -4.97 6.56 22.13
C LYS A 375 -4.72 8.07 22.19
N THR A 376 -4.70 8.75 21.05
CA THR A 376 -4.59 10.21 20.98
C THR A 376 -5.78 10.89 21.64
N PHE A 377 -7.00 10.44 21.37
CA PHE A 377 -8.18 10.99 22.03
C PHE A 377 -8.24 10.62 23.53
N GLN A 378 -7.79 9.43 23.91
CA GLN A 378 -7.65 9.03 25.32
C GLN A 378 -6.66 9.93 26.07
N ALA A 379 -5.49 10.22 25.48
CA ALA A 379 -4.49 11.11 26.06
C ALA A 379 -5.03 12.54 26.27
N LYS A 380 -5.89 13.01 25.36
CA LYS A 380 -6.56 14.32 25.45
C LYS A 380 -7.73 14.32 26.46
N ASN A 381 -8.17 13.16 26.95
CA ASN A 381 -9.28 13.01 27.90
C ASN A 381 -8.89 12.12 29.09
N PRO A 382 -8.13 12.65 30.09
CA PRO A 382 -7.67 11.86 31.23
C PRO A 382 -8.80 11.14 31.98
N GLY A 383 -8.57 9.88 32.34
CA GLY A 383 -9.56 9.03 33.00
C GLY A 383 -10.59 8.38 32.07
N SER A 384 -10.52 8.62 30.76
CA SER A 384 -11.34 7.92 29.76
C SER A 384 -10.86 6.48 29.52
N GLU A 385 -11.81 5.60 29.17
CA GLU A 385 -11.57 4.19 28.94
C GLU A 385 -11.95 3.79 27.51
N ILE A 386 -11.10 2.99 26.85
CA ILE A 386 -11.39 2.42 25.53
C ILE A 386 -12.13 1.10 25.74
N VAL A 387 -13.43 1.09 25.49
CA VAL A 387 -14.27 -0.11 25.56
C VAL A 387 -14.30 -0.78 24.18
N THR A 388 -13.86 -2.04 24.14
CA THR A 388 -13.85 -2.85 22.91
C THR A 388 -15.04 -3.80 22.88
N GLN A 389 -15.86 -3.72 21.83
CA GLN A 389 -17.00 -4.59 21.61
C GLN A 389 -16.66 -5.59 20.49
N ARG A 390 -16.36 -6.83 20.88
CA ARG A 390 -16.03 -7.91 19.95
C ARG A 390 -17.29 -8.70 19.61
N GLY A 391 -17.63 -8.73 18.33
CA GLY A 391 -18.67 -9.63 17.81
C GLY A 391 -18.15 -11.06 17.60
N ARG A 392 -18.95 -11.90 16.94
CA ARG A 392 -18.53 -13.26 16.52
C ARG A 392 -17.45 -13.25 15.43
N ASN A 393 -17.29 -12.12 14.75
CA ASN A 393 -16.37 -11.96 13.62
C ASN A 393 -15.15 -11.17 14.08
N ALA A 394 -13.97 -11.81 14.11
CA ALA A 394 -12.73 -11.17 14.58
C ALA A 394 -12.27 -10.01 13.68
N ASP A 395 -12.69 -10.01 12.41
CA ASP A 395 -12.38 -8.97 11.43
C ASP A 395 -13.31 -7.74 11.53
N VAL A 396 -14.30 -7.78 12.42
CA VAL A 396 -15.16 -6.62 12.73
C VAL A 396 -15.14 -6.36 14.23
N VAL A 397 -14.54 -5.24 14.61
CA VAL A 397 -14.42 -4.84 16.02
C VAL A 397 -14.88 -3.39 16.15
N GLU A 398 -15.74 -3.13 17.13
CA GLU A 398 -16.22 -1.79 17.42
C GLU A 398 -15.57 -1.29 18.72
N TYR A 399 -15.25 0.00 18.76
CA TYR A 399 -14.56 0.65 19.86
C TYR A 399 -15.35 1.88 20.27
N SER A 400 -15.47 2.11 21.57
CA SER A 400 -16.04 3.32 22.14
C SER A 400 -15.09 3.88 23.17
N LEU A 401 -14.65 5.12 23.00
CA LEU A 401 -13.94 5.85 24.05
C LEU A 401 -14.98 6.46 24.99
N MET A 402 -14.99 6.02 26.24
CA MET A 402 -15.96 6.44 27.24
C MET A 402 -15.32 7.45 28.18
N SER A 403 -16.01 8.55 28.45
CA SER A 403 -15.60 9.51 29.48
C SER A 403 -15.65 8.87 30.88
N PRO A 404 -14.99 9.47 31.88
CA PRO A 404 -15.11 9.00 33.27
C PRO A 404 -16.56 8.96 33.79
N GLY A 405 -17.44 9.79 33.23
CA GLY A 405 -18.88 9.83 33.55
C GLY A 405 -19.74 8.79 32.83
N GLY A 406 -19.15 7.94 31.98
CA GLY A 406 -19.88 6.90 31.23
C GLY A 406 -20.50 7.37 29.91
N GLU A 407 -20.23 8.60 29.46
CA GLU A 407 -20.70 9.13 28.18
C GLU A 407 -19.72 8.81 27.03
N PRO A 408 -20.19 8.42 25.83
CA PRO A 408 -19.33 8.11 24.70
C PRO A 408 -18.71 9.38 24.08
N LEU A 409 -17.39 9.49 24.12
CA LEU A 409 -16.61 10.59 23.53
C LEU A 409 -16.38 10.39 22.02
N MET A 410 -16.08 9.16 21.61
CA MET A 410 -15.95 8.80 20.20
C MET A 410 -16.28 7.33 20.00
N LYS A 411 -16.82 7.01 18.83
CA LYS A 411 -16.98 5.63 18.35
C LYS A 411 -16.08 5.42 17.15
N ALA A 412 -15.43 4.27 17.09
CA ALA A 412 -14.63 3.86 15.94
C ALA A 412 -14.87 2.38 15.64
N ALA A 413 -14.53 1.95 14.44
CA ALA A 413 -14.68 0.54 14.08
C ALA A 413 -13.61 0.07 13.11
N ARG A 414 -13.32 -1.22 13.15
CA ARG A 414 -12.41 -1.92 12.26
C ARG A 414 -13.21 -2.87 11.39
N TYR A 415 -12.99 -2.84 10.08
CA TYR A 415 -13.64 -3.71 9.09
C TYR A 415 -12.58 -4.29 8.14
N TYR A 416 -12.19 -5.54 8.38
CA TYR A 416 -11.24 -6.25 7.52
C TYR A 416 -11.95 -7.28 6.64
N GLY A 417 -11.45 -7.49 5.42
CA GLY A 417 -12.03 -8.44 4.47
C GLY A 417 -13.23 -7.88 3.69
N PHE A 418 -13.26 -8.13 2.37
CA PHE A 418 -14.31 -7.60 1.48
C PHE A 418 -15.74 -7.90 1.89
N ARG A 419 -16.01 -9.08 2.46
CA ARG A 419 -17.35 -9.41 2.97
C ARG A 419 -17.84 -8.41 4.02
N ASN A 420 -16.94 -7.97 4.89
CA ASN A 420 -17.25 -7.00 5.94
C ASN A 420 -17.31 -5.58 5.37
N ILE A 421 -16.42 -5.25 4.44
CA ILE A 421 -16.44 -3.98 3.71
C ILE A 421 -17.77 -3.77 2.97
N GLN A 422 -18.28 -4.80 2.28
CA GLN A 422 -19.58 -4.77 1.62
C GLN A 422 -20.71 -4.45 2.61
N ASN A 423 -20.63 -4.96 3.84
CA ASN A 423 -21.61 -4.64 4.88
C ASN A 423 -21.50 -3.18 5.34
N LEU A 424 -20.29 -2.67 5.55
CA LEU A 424 -20.04 -1.27 5.89
C LEU A 424 -20.59 -0.33 4.81
N VAL A 425 -20.24 -0.58 3.54
CA VAL A 425 -20.64 0.29 2.43
C VAL A 425 -22.15 0.33 2.23
N ARG A 426 -22.85 -0.80 2.43
CA ARG A 426 -24.32 -0.83 2.43
C ARG A 426 -24.93 0.04 3.52
N LYS A 427 -24.30 0.16 4.70
CA LYS A 427 -24.74 1.04 5.78
C LYS A 427 -24.51 2.52 5.47
N LEU A 428 -23.50 2.85 4.66
CA LEU A 428 -23.18 4.23 4.25
C LEU A 428 -23.97 4.71 3.03
N LYS A 429 -24.71 3.82 2.36
CA LYS A 429 -25.47 4.17 1.17
C LYS A 429 -26.52 5.25 1.50
N PRO A 430 -26.56 6.38 0.77
CA PRO A 430 -27.57 7.41 0.99
C PRO A 430 -28.99 6.83 0.87
N ALA A 431 -29.88 7.26 1.76
CA ALA A 431 -31.28 6.83 1.73
C ALA A 431 -31.89 7.20 0.38
N ARG A 432 -32.42 6.21 -0.36
CA ARG A 432 -33.13 6.46 -1.62
C ARG A 432 -34.39 7.26 -1.31
N VAL A 433 -34.53 8.44 -1.92
CA VAL A 433 -35.80 9.17 -1.93
C VAL A 433 -36.79 8.31 -2.72
N SER A 434 -37.74 7.68 -2.03
CA SER A 434 -38.79 6.85 -2.63
C SER A 434 -39.58 7.70 -3.63
N ARG A 435 -39.28 7.57 -4.93
CA ARG A 435 -40.10 8.10 -6.00
C ARG A 435 -41.19 7.08 -6.29
N LEU A 436 -42.39 7.31 -5.76
CA LEU A 436 -43.58 6.59 -6.22
C LEU A 436 -43.80 6.93 -7.71
N PRO A 437 -43.97 5.95 -8.60
CA PRO A 437 -44.34 6.22 -10.00
C PRO A 437 -45.71 6.90 -10.02
N GLY A 438 -45.77 8.15 -10.50
CA GLY A 438 -47.04 8.88 -10.72
C GLY A 438 -47.32 10.09 -9.82
N ALA A 439 -46.45 10.44 -8.86
CA ALA A 439 -46.64 11.66 -8.08
C ALA A 439 -46.13 12.89 -8.87
N ARG A 440 -47.05 13.70 -9.43
CA ARG A 440 -46.74 15.03 -9.97
C ARG A 440 -46.20 15.93 -8.85
N VAL A 441 -45.10 16.61 -9.12
CA VAL A 441 -44.54 17.66 -8.24
C VAL A 441 -45.51 18.85 -8.25
N PRO A 442 -46.03 19.34 -7.11
CA PRO A 442 -46.69 20.63 -7.09
C PRO A 442 -45.61 21.71 -7.27
N ALA A 443 -45.70 22.47 -8.35
CA ALA A 443 -44.92 23.68 -8.54
C ALA A 443 -45.43 24.76 -7.56
N ALA A 444 -44.95 24.74 -6.31
CA ALA A 444 -44.86 25.88 -5.39
C ALA A 444 -44.50 25.43 -3.97
N SER A 445 -43.24 25.62 -3.55
CA SER A 445 -42.92 26.20 -2.23
C SER A 445 -41.41 26.44 -2.13
N ALA A 446 -40.98 27.59 -2.65
CA ALA A 446 -39.78 28.22 -2.15
C ALA A 446 -40.08 28.69 -0.70
N GLY A 447 -39.24 28.28 0.25
CA GLY A 447 -39.28 28.75 1.65
C GLY A 447 -40.05 27.84 2.60
N GLY A 448 -39.34 26.97 3.32
CA GLY A 448 -39.90 26.27 4.48
C GLY A 448 -39.06 25.06 4.94
N ASN A 449 -38.36 25.20 6.06
CA ASN A 449 -37.71 24.11 6.78
C ASN A 449 -38.72 22.99 7.11
N ARG A 450 -38.70 21.89 6.36
CA ARG A 450 -39.46 20.67 6.72
C ARG A 450 -38.52 19.66 7.35
N ARG A 451 -38.69 19.44 8.66
CA ARG A 451 -38.10 18.33 9.42
C ARG A 451 -38.46 17.02 8.72
N GLN A 452 -37.45 16.21 8.39
CA GLN A 452 -37.65 14.88 7.83
C GLN A 452 -38.23 13.93 8.89
N PRO A 453 -39.13 13.00 8.52
CA PRO A 453 -39.63 11.99 9.44
C PRO A 453 -38.55 10.92 9.68
N ILE A 454 -38.10 10.81 10.92
CA ILE A 454 -37.20 9.75 11.39
C ILE A 454 -37.96 8.41 11.28
N SER A 455 -37.41 7.49 10.48
CA SER A 455 -37.87 6.10 10.42
C SER A 455 -37.69 5.44 11.79
N ARG A 456 -38.78 4.96 12.39
CA ARG A 456 -38.80 4.30 13.72
C ARG A 456 -38.04 2.97 13.80
N ASN A 457 -37.46 2.47 12.70
CA ASN A 457 -36.70 1.22 12.68
C ASN A 457 -35.17 1.40 12.85
N SER A 458 -34.66 2.61 13.12
CA SER A 458 -33.23 2.87 13.31
C SER A 458 -32.79 2.95 14.79
N ALA A 459 -33.64 2.57 15.75
CA ALA A 459 -33.40 2.83 17.18
C ALA A 459 -32.76 1.67 17.97
N SER A 460 -32.45 0.52 17.36
CA SER A 460 -31.90 -0.64 18.10
C SER A 460 -30.68 -1.32 17.46
N ALA A 461 -30.11 -0.74 16.41
CA ALA A 461 -28.78 -1.07 15.90
C ALA A 461 -28.15 0.25 15.44
N GLY A 462 -27.03 0.66 16.05
CA GLY A 462 -26.39 1.95 15.73
C GLY A 462 -26.25 2.13 14.22
N SER A 463 -26.71 3.26 13.69
CA SER A 463 -26.51 3.57 12.28
C SER A 463 -25.01 3.62 12.02
N GLY A 464 -24.53 2.99 10.94
CA GLY A 464 -23.11 3.00 10.56
C GLY A 464 -22.52 4.40 10.27
N THR A 465 -23.30 5.45 10.50
CA THR A 465 -23.00 6.87 10.36
C THR A 465 -22.44 7.51 11.64
N ASP A 466 -22.50 6.83 12.80
CA ASP A 466 -22.14 7.41 14.09
C ASP A 466 -20.65 7.26 14.46
N TYR A 467 -19.86 6.58 13.63
CA TYR A 467 -18.43 6.47 13.86
C TYR A 467 -17.71 7.79 13.52
N ALA A 468 -16.70 8.13 14.33
CA ALA A 468 -15.75 9.17 14.00
C ALA A 468 -14.76 8.67 12.93
N TYR A 469 -14.25 7.45 13.12
CA TYR A 469 -13.24 6.84 12.27
C TYR A 469 -13.53 5.36 12.05
N VAL A 470 -13.31 4.86 10.83
CA VAL A 470 -13.40 3.44 10.50
C VAL A 470 -12.15 3.01 9.74
N GLU A 471 -11.43 2.05 10.29
CA GLU A 471 -10.30 1.42 9.61
C GLU A 471 -10.79 0.26 8.73
N VAL A 472 -10.36 0.27 7.49
CA VAL A 472 -10.81 -0.61 6.41
C VAL A 472 -9.61 -1.25 5.73
N MET A 473 -9.53 -2.58 5.77
CA MET A 473 -8.48 -3.35 5.10
C MET A 473 -9.10 -4.45 4.24
N ALA A 474 -8.62 -4.59 3.02
CA ALA A 474 -9.14 -5.57 2.05
C ALA A 474 -8.87 -7.02 2.48
N CYS A 475 -7.71 -7.28 3.09
CA CYS A 475 -7.29 -8.61 3.55
C CYS A 475 -7.86 -8.91 4.94
N PRO A 476 -8.47 -10.10 5.17
CA PRO A 476 -8.77 -10.59 6.51
C PRO A 476 -7.49 -10.67 7.34
N GLY A 477 -7.55 -10.27 8.61
CA GLY A 477 -6.36 -10.25 9.47
C GLY A 477 -5.28 -9.24 9.08
N GLY A 478 -5.57 -8.24 8.24
CA GLY A 478 -4.65 -7.14 7.95
C GLY A 478 -3.50 -7.45 6.98
N CYS A 479 -2.43 -6.66 7.04
CA CYS A 479 -1.37 -6.66 6.03
C CYS A 479 -0.39 -7.85 6.15
N THR A 480 -0.30 -8.49 7.33
CA THR A 480 0.52 -9.70 7.52
C THR A 480 0.01 -10.89 6.72
N ASN A 481 -1.29 -10.89 6.39
CA ASN A 481 -1.95 -11.85 5.51
C ASN A 481 -2.15 -11.30 4.07
N GLY A 482 -1.35 -10.31 3.67
CA GLY A 482 -1.43 -9.73 2.32
C GLY A 482 -1.08 -10.72 1.22
N GLY A 483 -1.66 -10.56 0.03
CA GLY A 483 -1.49 -11.52 -1.09
C GLY A 483 -0.05 -11.67 -1.58
N GLY A 484 0.81 -10.68 -1.35
CA GLY A 484 2.22 -10.67 -1.72
C GLY A 484 3.17 -11.32 -0.70
N GLN A 485 2.63 -11.85 0.40
CA GLN A 485 3.43 -12.50 1.42
C GLN A 485 3.97 -13.86 0.96
N ILE A 486 5.06 -14.28 1.62
CA ILE A 486 5.63 -15.62 1.47
C ILE A 486 4.58 -16.63 1.94
N ARG A 487 4.25 -17.60 1.09
CA ARG A 487 3.38 -18.71 1.48
C ARG A 487 4.19 -19.86 2.08
N ILE A 488 3.49 -20.82 2.68
CA ILE A 488 4.13 -21.97 3.33
C ILE A 488 4.99 -22.75 2.34
N GLU A 489 4.52 -22.88 1.11
CA GLU A 489 5.21 -23.58 0.03
C GLU A 489 6.52 -22.86 -0.32
N ASP A 490 6.43 -21.54 -0.57
CA ASP A 490 7.58 -20.69 -0.85
C ASP A 490 8.62 -20.74 0.30
N ALA A 491 8.13 -20.72 1.55
CA ALA A 491 8.99 -20.78 2.74
C ALA A 491 9.74 -22.11 2.87
N ARG A 492 9.07 -23.23 2.54
CA ARG A 492 9.68 -24.57 2.53
C ARG A 492 10.79 -24.65 1.47
N GLU A 493 10.55 -24.10 0.28
CA GLU A 493 11.53 -24.03 -0.80
C GLU A 493 12.73 -23.13 -0.44
N ALA A 494 12.46 -21.94 0.10
CA ALA A 494 13.51 -21.02 0.53
C ALA A 494 14.41 -21.63 1.62
N SER A 495 13.83 -22.35 2.57
CA SER A 495 14.56 -23.00 3.68
C SER A 495 15.40 -24.21 3.23
N THR A 496 14.89 -25.00 2.29
CA THR A 496 15.55 -26.24 1.83
C THR A 496 16.77 -26.00 0.95
N SER A 497 16.90 -24.82 0.33
CA SER A 497 18.11 -24.41 -0.40
C SER A 497 19.41 -24.42 0.44
N THR A 498 19.29 -24.58 1.76
CA THR A 498 20.39 -24.65 2.74
C THR A 498 20.85 -26.08 3.07
N GLN A 499 20.14 -27.13 2.65
CA GLN A 499 20.49 -28.54 2.92
C GLN A 499 20.51 -29.38 1.65
N SER A 500 21.54 -30.23 1.53
CA SER A 500 21.83 -31.10 0.38
C SER A 500 20.59 -31.77 -0.23
N VAL A 501 20.54 -31.74 -1.57
CA VAL A 501 19.51 -32.31 -2.43
C VAL A 501 19.22 -33.78 -2.11
N THR A 502 18.19 -34.03 -1.31
CA THR A 502 17.41 -35.27 -1.39
C THR A 502 16.03 -34.88 -1.88
N ALA A 503 15.64 -35.46 -3.02
CA ALA A 503 14.37 -35.21 -3.69
C ALA A 503 13.20 -35.34 -2.71
N VAL A 504 12.57 -34.21 -2.36
CA VAL A 504 11.32 -34.19 -1.61
C VAL A 504 10.18 -34.23 -2.62
N GLU A 505 9.32 -35.22 -2.44
CA GLU A 505 8.08 -35.44 -3.18
C GLU A 505 7.22 -34.16 -3.26
N ASN A 506 6.46 -34.03 -4.35
CA ASN A 506 5.54 -32.91 -4.62
C ASN A 506 4.88 -32.39 -3.33
N PRO A 507 5.10 -31.12 -2.94
CA PRO A 507 4.56 -30.60 -1.69
C PRO A 507 3.02 -30.64 -1.76
N SER A 508 2.41 -31.43 -0.87
CA SER A 508 0.96 -31.45 -0.69
C SER A 508 0.48 -30.05 -0.31
N LYS A 509 -0.63 -29.58 -0.92
CA LYS A 509 -1.24 -28.29 -0.56
C LYS A 509 -1.43 -28.19 0.97
N PRO A 510 -1.02 -27.08 1.59
CA PRO A 510 -1.10 -26.93 3.03
C PRO A 510 -2.55 -26.94 3.49
N THR A 511 -2.76 -27.58 4.62
CA THR A 511 -4.05 -27.65 5.29
C THR A 511 -4.45 -26.26 5.82
N PRO A 512 -5.75 -25.98 6.03
CA PRO A 512 -6.20 -24.74 6.67
C PRO A 512 -5.65 -24.53 8.09
N HIS A 513 -5.21 -25.61 8.76
CA HIS A 513 -4.56 -25.52 10.06
C HIS A 513 -3.11 -25.04 9.92
N GLU A 514 -2.35 -25.60 8.98
CA GLU A 514 -1.00 -25.13 8.67
C GLU A 514 -0.99 -23.67 8.20
N GLN A 515 -1.94 -23.26 7.35
CA GLN A 515 -2.10 -21.86 6.93
C GLN A 515 -2.30 -20.92 8.12
N ARG A 516 -3.14 -21.30 9.09
CA ARG A 516 -3.36 -20.51 10.30
C ARG A 516 -2.12 -20.47 11.19
N ALA A 517 -1.42 -21.59 11.35
CA ALA A 517 -0.19 -21.65 12.13
C ALA A 517 0.94 -20.81 11.49
N TRP A 518 1.03 -20.81 10.17
CA TRP A 518 1.95 -19.95 9.42
C TRP A 518 1.66 -18.47 9.64
N LEU A 519 0.41 -18.06 9.45
CA LEU A 519 0.02 -16.67 9.70
C LEU A 519 0.29 -16.26 11.15
N ALA A 520 0.01 -17.13 12.13
CA ALA A 520 0.32 -16.86 13.53
C ALA A 520 1.81 -16.65 13.77
N ARG A 521 2.69 -17.38 13.07
CA ARG A 521 4.15 -17.17 13.14
C ARG A 521 4.58 -15.84 12.53
N VAL A 522 3.98 -15.44 11.41
CA VAL A 522 4.25 -14.14 10.80
C VAL A 522 3.76 -13.01 11.71
N ASP A 523 2.59 -13.15 12.31
CA ASP A 523 2.06 -12.21 13.29
C ASP A 523 2.96 -12.13 14.54
N GLU A 524 3.42 -13.28 15.06
CA GLU A 524 4.38 -13.34 16.17
C GLU A 524 5.67 -12.59 15.82
N ALA A 525 6.26 -12.84 14.66
CA ALA A 525 7.46 -12.14 14.20
C ALA A 525 7.24 -10.63 14.00
N TYR A 526 6.03 -10.23 13.61
CA TYR A 526 5.64 -8.82 13.46
C TYR A 526 5.56 -8.12 14.82
N PHE A 527 5.08 -8.80 15.86
CA PHE A 527 4.99 -8.23 17.22
C PHE A 527 6.26 -8.43 18.06
N SER A 528 7.10 -9.42 17.74
CA SER A 528 8.33 -9.73 18.50
C SER A 528 9.45 -8.70 18.33
N ALA A 529 9.27 -7.73 17.42
CA ALA A 529 10.06 -6.51 17.26
C ALA A 529 10.47 -5.85 18.59
N GLU A 530 9.65 -6.04 19.63
CA GLU A 530 9.80 -5.45 20.97
C GLU A 530 10.85 -6.16 21.85
N SER A 531 11.19 -7.44 21.58
CA SER A 531 11.95 -8.28 22.53
C SER A 531 13.47 -8.30 22.34
N ASP A 532 13.99 -7.92 21.17
CA ASP A 532 15.43 -8.00 20.86
C ASP A 532 16.23 -6.78 21.35
N ALA A 533 15.59 -5.85 22.06
CA ALA A 533 16.24 -4.66 22.64
C ALA A 533 17.01 -4.95 23.94
N GLU A 534 16.92 -6.16 24.50
CA GLU A 534 17.53 -6.55 25.78
C GLU A 534 19.07 -6.71 25.73
N GLY A 535 19.71 -6.57 24.56
CA GLY A 535 21.13 -6.92 24.35
C GLY A 535 22.15 -5.78 24.22
N GLU A 536 21.75 -4.51 24.08
CA GLU A 536 22.68 -3.38 23.91
C GLU A 536 22.63 -2.45 25.13
N MET A 537 23.73 -2.40 25.90
CA MET A 537 23.97 -1.47 27.02
C MET A 537 24.19 -0.02 26.53
N ASP A 538 23.24 0.55 25.79
CA ASP A 538 23.21 1.98 25.50
C ASP A 538 21.89 2.55 26.02
N GLY A 539 21.97 3.62 26.81
CA GLY A 539 20.93 4.07 27.75
C GLY A 539 19.49 3.91 27.26
N GLN A 540 18.66 3.22 28.05
CA GLN A 540 17.24 2.94 27.81
C GLN A 540 16.46 4.24 27.51
N ALA A 541 16.35 4.61 26.23
CA ALA A 541 15.42 5.64 25.80
C ALA A 541 14.00 5.11 25.98
N GLN A 542 13.21 5.74 26.84
CA GLN A 542 11.81 5.38 27.05
C GLN A 542 11.01 5.58 25.75
N PRO A 543 9.96 4.76 25.50
CA PRO A 543 9.03 5.00 24.40
C PRO A 543 8.45 6.41 24.50
N LEU A 544 8.33 7.09 23.37
CA LEU A 544 7.75 8.43 23.32
C LEU A 544 6.28 8.38 23.73
N THR A 545 5.87 9.32 24.59
CA THR A 545 4.45 9.54 24.84
C THR A 545 3.74 10.03 23.57
N ILE A 546 2.42 9.86 23.50
CA ILE A 546 1.64 10.33 22.34
C ILE A 546 1.88 11.82 22.02
N PRO A 547 1.87 12.76 22.99
CA PRO A 547 2.16 14.17 22.70
C PRO A 547 3.58 14.42 22.17
N GLU A 548 4.59 13.71 22.68
CA GLU A 548 5.97 13.85 22.18
C GLU A 548 6.11 13.31 20.76
N ARG A 549 5.38 12.23 20.45
CA ARG A 549 5.30 11.66 19.09
C ARG A 549 4.60 12.63 18.13
N GLU A 550 3.46 13.21 18.53
CA GLU A 550 2.75 14.25 17.75
C GLU A 550 3.70 15.42 17.45
N ALA A 551 4.32 16.00 18.49
CA ALA A 551 5.24 17.14 18.35
C ALA A 551 6.41 16.85 17.40
N ARG A 552 7.05 15.68 17.54
CA ARG A 552 8.15 15.26 16.67
C ARG A 552 7.73 15.17 15.20
N VAL A 553 6.57 14.57 14.92
CA VAL A 553 6.07 14.44 13.55
C VAL A 553 5.76 15.81 12.97
N HIS A 554 5.07 16.66 13.73
CA HIS A 554 4.72 18.02 13.31
C HIS A 554 5.95 18.86 13.01
N GLU A 555 6.94 18.86 13.90
CA GLU A 555 8.20 19.60 13.71
C GLU A 555 8.96 19.12 12.46
N ALA A 556 9.11 17.80 12.29
CA ALA A 556 9.82 17.24 11.13
C ALA A 556 9.10 17.53 9.80
N PHE A 557 7.76 17.49 9.80
CA PHE A 557 6.96 17.73 8.59
C PHE A 557 6.89 19.22 8.26
N GLU A 558 6.78 20.09 9.25
CA GLU A 558 6.90 21.54 9.06
C GLU A 558 8.28 21.90 8.52
N TYR A 559 9.34 21.32 9.09
CA TYR A 559 10.71 21.47 8.57
C TYR A 559 10.81 20.99 7.12
N TRP A 560 10.30 19.80 6.79
CA TRP A 560 10.30 19.27 5.42
C TRP A 560 9.55 20.20 4.44
N SER A 561 8.38 20.69 4.82
CA SER A 561 7.57 21.61 3.99
C SER A 561 8.30 22.93 3.73
N ASN A 562 8.90 23.52 4.77
CA ASN A 562 9.70 24.74 4.68
C ASN A 562 10.98 24.52 3.86
N LEU A 563 11.67 23.40 4.09
CA LEU A 563 12.87 23.04 3.35
C LEU A 563 12.55 22.88 1.87
N MET A 564 11.41 22.29 1.48
CA MET A 564 11.03 22.14 0.08
C MET A 564 10.38 23.38 -0.53
N ASN A 565 9.90 24.32 0.29
CA ASN A 565 9.01 25.41 -0.12
C ASN A 565 7.74 24.86 -0.82
N ILE A 566 7.18 23.77 -0.30
CA ILE A 566 5.97 23.12 -0.81
C ILE A 566 5.01 22.92 0.38
N PRO A 567 3.75 23.40 0.32
CA PRO A 567 2.80 23.22 1.41
C PRO A 567 2.58 21.75 1.75
N LEU A 568 2.46 21.42 3.04
CA LEU A 568 2.14 20.07 3.50
C LEU A 568 0.90 19.50 2.80
N SER A 569 -0.09 20.34 2.48
CA SER A 569 -1.30 19.93 1.76
C SER A 569 -1.02 19.27 0.40
N LYS A 570 0.07 19.63 -0.28
CA LYS A 570 0.51 18.99 -1.54
C LYS A 570 1.42 17.79 -1.32
N LEU A 571 2.18 17.79 -0.23
CA LEU A 571 3.13 16.72 0.08
C LEU A 571 2.42 15.46 0.61
N VAL A 572 1.49 15.63 1.57
CA VAL A 572 0.96 14.51 2.36
C VAL A 572 -0.42 14.02 1.92
N TYR A 573 -1.17 14.82 1.16
CA TYR A 573 -2.51 14.44 0.71
C TYR A 573 -2.51 13.97 -0.74
N THR A 574 -3.56 13.22 -1.07
CA THR A 574 -3.86 12.69 -2.40
C THR A 574 -5.35 12.88 -2.70
N THR A 575 -5.79 12.41 -3.86
CA THR A 575 -7.16 12.52 -4.34
C THR A 575 -7.68 11.17 -4.81
N TYR A 576 -9.00 11.04 -4.88
CA TYR A 576 -9.67 9.85 -5.40
C TYR A 576 -10.62 10.26 -6.51
N ARG A 577 -10.90 9.34 -7.44
CA ARG A 577 -11.79 9.58 -8.58
C ARG A 577 -12.79 8.47 -8.74
N GLU A 578 -13.97 8.84 -9.21
CA GLU A 578 -14.95 7.87 -9.70
C GLU A 578 -14.44 7.28 -11.01
N VAL A 579 -14.36 5.96 -11.07
CA VAL A 579 -13.93 5.26 -12.28
C VAL A 579 -15.17 4.84 -13.05
N GLU A 580 -15.44 5.49 -14.16
CA GLU A 580 -16.46 5.04 -15.10
C GLU A 580 -15.91 3.88 -15.93
N SER A 581 -16.35 2.66 -15.62
CA SER A 581 -16.02 1.49 -16.43
C SER A 581 -16.68 1.61 -17.82
N ASP A 582 -15.87 1.45 -18.85
CA ASP A 582 -16.33 1.30 -20.24
C ASP A 582 -16.73 -0.15 -20.58
N VAL A 583 -16.62 -1.08 -19.62
CA VAL A 583 -16.98 -2.49 -19.81
C VAL A 583 -18.49 -2.61 -19.90
N GLY A 584 -19.00 -3.06 -21.06
CA GLY A 584 -20.44 -3.23 -21.33
C GLY A 584 -21.11 -2.09 -22.12
N LYS A 585 -20.39 -1.00 -22.42
CA LYS A 585 -20.85 -0.06 -23.46
C LYS A 585 -20.66 -0.73 -24.82
N PRO A 586 -21.66 -0.70 -25.74
CA PRO A 586 -21.46 -1.22 -27.09
C PRO A 586 -20.33 -0.43 -27.74
N LYS A 587 -19.19 -1.09 -27.98
CA LYS A 587 -18.07 -0.53 -28.73
C LYS A 587 -17.96 -1.32 -30.03
N ASP A 588 -17.99 -0.61 -31.14
CA ASP A 588 -17.90 -1.14 -32.51
C ASP A 588 -16.52 -1.73 -32.88
N ALA A 589 -15.69 -2.12 -31.91
CA ALA A 589 -14.38 -2.71 -32.18
C ALA A 589 -13.93 -3.67 -31.06
N PRO A 590 -13.34 -4.83 -31.40
CA PRO A 590 -12.73 -5.73 -30.41
C PRO A 590 -11.62 -5.01 -29.65
N ILE A 591 -11.49 -5.29 -28.35
CA ILE A 591 -10.39 -4.81 -27.52
C ILE A 591 -9.12 -5.52 -28.01
N ASP A 592 -8.36 -4.85 -28.86
CA ASP A 592 -7.04 -5.31 -29.32
C ASP A 592 -6.08 -5.38 -28.12
N THR A 593 -5.33 -6.48 -28.01
CA THR A 593 -4.24 -6.67 -27.03
C THR A 593 -3.26 -5.50 -27.02
N THR A 594 -3.04 -4.89 -28.18
CA THR A 594 -2.20 -3.69 -28.35
C THR A 594 -2.71 -2.52 -27.51
N ARG A 595 -4.03 -2.30 -27.48
CA ARG A 595 -4.67 -1.23 -26.69
C ARG A 595 -4.54 -1.48 -25.18
N VAL A 596 -4.61 -2.73 -24.74
CA VAL A 596 -4.46 -3.10 -23.32
C VAL A 596 -3.03 -2.80 -22.85
N VAL A 597 -2.04 -3.15 -23.67
CA VAL A 597 -0.62 -2.87 -23.39
C VAL A 597 -0.35 -1.36 -23.42
N GLU A 598 -0.90 -0.62 -24.39
CA GLU A 598 -0.78 0.84 -24.43
C GLU A 598 -1.39 1.52 -23.20
N LEU A 599 -2.56 1.06 -22.74
CA LEU A 599 -3.18 1.58 -21.52
C LEU A 599 -2.33 1.26 -20.29
N ALA A 600 -1.82 0.03 -20.18
CA ALA A 600 -0.92 -0.36 -19.11
C ALA A 600 0.42 0.42 -19.12
N GLY A 601 0.88 0.86 -20.30
CA GLY A 601 2.08 1.68 -20.43
C GLY A 601 1.91 3.15 -20.02
N LYS A 602 0.67 3.64 -19.89
CA LYS A 602 0.40 5.01 -19.44
C LYS A 602 0.49 5.11 -17.92
N ILE A 603 0.87 6.29 -17.42
CA ILE A 603 0.70 6.62 -16.00
C ILE A 603 -0.79 6.51 -15.67
N GLY A 604 -1.12 5.80 -14.58
CA GLY A 604 -2.48 5.42 -14.23
C GLY A 604 -2.98 4.12 -14.86
N GLY A 605 -2.35 3.56 -15.90
CA GLY A 605 -2.82 2.30 -16.49
C GLY A 605 -4.12 2.38 -17.28
N GLY A 606 -4.58 3.58 -17.60
CA GLY A 606 -5.95 3.82 -18.05
C GLY A 606 -6.98 3.90 -16.93
N TRP A 607 -6.57 3.89 -15.65
CA TRP A 607 -7.40 4.42 -14.56
C TRP A 607 -7.64 5.90 -14.73
#